data_AF-A0A0U2ZT09-F1
#
_entry.id   AF-A0A0U2ZT09-F1
#
_cell.length_a   1.000
_cell.length_b   1.000
_cell.length_c   1.000
_cell.angle_alpha   90.00
_cell.angle_beta   90.00
_cell.angle_gamma   90.00
#
_symmetry.space_group_name_H-M   'P 1'
#
loop_
_entity.id
_entity.type
_entity.pdbx_description
1 polymer ?
#
loop_
_entity_poly.entity_id
_entity_poly.type
_entity_poly.pdbx_seq_one_letter_code
_entity_poly.pdbx_strand_id
1 'polypeptide(L)' 'RYNAELSRAGLDDLGLTHIVPEDVQALDSVEHIPELQEVGRAVAARDVVIEHFAKFLS' A
#
# COMPACT_ATOMS: atom_id res chain seq x y z
N ARG A 1 -5.83 12.37 0.15
CA ARG A 1 -4.42 12.50 -0.30
C ARG A 1 -3.58 11.50 0.49
N TYR A 2 -3.74 10.21 0.18
CA TYR A 2 -2.92 9.12 0.67
C TYR A 2 -2.68 8.23 -0.55
N ASN A 3 -1.92 8.72 -1.51
CA ASN A 3 -1.37 7.78 -2.49
C ASN A 3 -0.20 7.12 -1.79
N ALA A 4 -0.22 5.79 -1.76
CA ALA A 4 0.97 5.04 -1.38
C ALA A 4 2.09 5.46 -2.35
N GLU A 5 3.24 5.85 -1.81
CA GLU A 5 4.42 6.10 -2.63
C GLU A 5 4.93 4.74 -3.11
N LEU A 6 4.59 4.39 -4.35
CA LEU A 6 4.96 3.11 -4.96
C LEU A 6 6.32 3.17 -5.66
N SER A 7 7.11 4.21 -5.41
CA SER A 7 8.51 4.27 -5.84
C SER A 7 9.35 3.22 -5.12
N ARG A 8 10.53 2.89 -5.65
CA ARG A 8 11.47 1.97 -4.97
C ARG A 8 11.72 2.38 -3.52
N ALA A 9 11.98 3.67 -3.28
CA ALA A 9 12.19 4.21 -1.94
C ALA A 9 10.95 4.03 -1.05
N GLY A 10 9.75 4.32 -1.56
CA GLY A 10 8.51 4.17 -0.79
C GLY A 10 8.18 2.72 -0.46
N LEU A 11 8.46 1.78 -1.36
CA LEU A 11 8.33 0.34 -1.10
C LEU A 11 9.38 -0.16 -0.09
N ASP A 12 10.62 0.35 -0.15
CA ASP A 12 11.66 0.03 0.83
C ASP A 12 11.30 0.52 2.23
N ASP A 13 10.75 1.73 2.34
CA ASP A 13 10.24 2.30 3.58
C ASP A 13 9.08 1.47 4.18
N LEU A 14 8.34 0.75 3.33
CA LEU A 14 7.30 -0.21 3.72
C LEU A 14 7.84 -1.63 4.01
N GLY A 15 9.15 -1.87 3.82
CA GLY A 15 9.78 -3.18 3.98
C GLY A 15 9.55 -4.14 2.81
N LEU A 16 9.04 -3.64 1.68
CA LEU A 16 8.66 -4.42 0.49
C LEU A 16 9.76 -4.43 -0.57
N THR A 17 10.99 -4.77 -0.15
CA THR A 17 12.18 -4.72 -1.00
C THR A 17 12.14 -5.70 -2.19
N HIS A 18 11.31 -6.74 -2.10
CA HIS A 18 11.14 -7.76 -3.15
C HIS A 18 10.14 -7.37 -4.25
N ILE A 19 9.27 -6.39 -4.01
CA ILE A 19 8.26 -5.96 -4.98
C ILE A 19 8.93 -5.06 -6.02
N VAL A 20 8.74 -5.36 -7.30
CA VAL A 20 9.18 -4.51 -8.42
C VAL A 20 8.21 -3.33 -8.53
N PRO A 21 8.70 -2.06 -8.48
CA PRO A 21 7.83 -0.89 -8.54
C PRO A 21 6.92 -0.85 -9.77
N GLU A 22 7.46 -1.22 -10.93
CA GLU A 22 6.76 -1.20 -12.21
C GLU A 22 5.53 -2.13 -12.23
N ASP A 23 5.61 -3.25 -11.50
CA ASP A 23 4.56 -4.26 -11.41
C ASP A 23 3.34 -3.77 -10.62
N VAL A 24 3.49 -2.74 -9.76
CA VAL A 24 2.41 -2.25 -8.87
C VAL A 24 2.01 -0.80 -9.12
N GLN A 25 2.74 -0.07 -9.97
CA GLN A 25 2.42 1.32 -10.33
C GLN A 25 1.36 1.44 -11.43
N ALA A 26 1.22 0.40 -12.26
CA ALA A 26 0.28 0.43 -13.38
C ALA A 26 -1.15 0.13 -12.93
N LEU A 27 -2.13 0.80 -13.55
CA LEU A 27 -3.55 0.60 -13.24
C LEU A 27 -4.07 -0.76 -13.72
N ASP A 28 -3.38 -1.38 -14.67
CA ASP A 28 -3.68 -2.67 -15.28
C ASP A 28 -2.81 -3.82 -14.74
N SER A 29 -2.15 -3.63 -13.59
CA SER A 29 -1.36 -4.62 -12.84
C SER A 29 -2.19 -5.78 -12.25
N VAL A 30 -3.18 -6.29 -12.97
CA VAL A 30 -4.05 -7.40 -12.54
C VAL A 30 -3.27 -8.71 -12.38
N GLU A 31 -2.13 -8.85 -13.05
CA GLU A 31 -1.22 -9.99 -12.90
C GLU A 31 -0.47 -9.95 -11.55
N HIS A 32 -0.38 -8.77 -10.93
CA HIS A 32 0.35 -8.51 -9.68
C HIS A 32 -0.58 -8.14 -8.51
N ILE A 33 -1.81 -8.66 -8.53
CA ILE A 33 -2.77 -8.51 -7.44
C ILE A 33 -2.19 -8.96 -6.08
N PRO A 34 -1.43 -10.07 -5.97
CA PRO A 34 -0.84 -10.47 -4.70
C PRO A 34 0.08 -9.40 -4.09
N GLU A 35 0.94 -8.79 -4.90
CA GLU A 35 1.86 -7.73 -4.53
C GLU A 35 1.11 -6.45 -4.17
N LEU A 36 0.08 -6.08 -4.95
CA LEU A 36 -0.79 -4.95 -4.64
C LEU A 36 -1.52 -5.12 -3.30
N GLN A 37 -1.95 -6.33 -2.97
CA GLN A 37 -2.54 -6.62 -1.65
C GLN A 37 -1.52 -6.51 -0.53
N GLU A 38 -0.27 -6.93 -0.77
CA GLU A 38 0.82 -6.79 0.20
C GLU A 38 1.12 -5.32 0.50
N VAL A 39 1.25 -4.50 -0.54
CA VAL A 39 1.36 -3.04 -0.43
C VAL A 39 0.20 -2.47 0.38
N GLY A 40 -1.04 -2.86 0.05
CA GLY A 40 -2.24 -2.39 0.76
C GLY A 40 -2.22 -2.74 2.25
N ARG A 41 -1.80 -3.96 2.61
CA ARG A 41 -1.64 -4.38 4.02
C ARG A 41 -0.56 -3.58 4.73
N ALA A 42 0.59 -3.34 4.10
CA ALA A 42 1.69 -2.57 4.69
C ALA A 42 1.28 -1.12 4.95
N VAL A 43 0.62 -0.49 3.98
CA VAL A 43 0.09 0.88 4.13
C VAL A 43 -0.98 0.94 5.21
N ALA A 44 -1.90 -0.03 5.25
CA ALA A 44 -2.90 -0.09 6.31
C ALA A 44 -2.26 -0.23 7.71
N ALA A 45 -1.26 -1.09 7.86
CA ALA A 45 -0.56 -1.26 9.13
C ALA A 45 0.18 0.01 9.58
N ARG A 46 0.70 0.81 8.64
CA ARG A 46 1.43 2.05 8.95
C ARG A 46 0.50 3.22 9.24
N ASP A 47 -0.52 3.42 8.40
CA ASP A 47 -1.25 4.69 8.30
C ASP A 47 -2.72 4.58 8.73
N VAL A 48 -3.25 3.38 8.98
CA VAL A 48 -4.66 3.20 9.37
C VAL A 48 -4.76 2.89 10.86
N VAL A 49 -5.20 3.90 11.62
CA VAL A 49 -5.53 3.77 13.04
C VAL A 49 -7.03 3.82 13.28
N ILE A 50 -7.51 3.18 14.35
CA ILE A 50 -8.95 3.01 14.60
C ILE A 50 -9.67 4.34 14.84
N GLU A 51 -8.94 5.35 15.31
CA GLU A 51 -9.40 6.72 15.51
C GLU A 51 -9.88 7.37 14.20
N HIS A 52 -9.35 6.95 13.05
CA HIS A 52 -9.85 7.40 11.74
C HIS A 52 -11.30 7.01 11.50
N PHE A 53 -11.78 5.94 12.14
CA PHE A 53 -13.14 5.41 11.99
C PHE A 53 -14.08 5.77 13.15
N ALA A 54 -13.63 6.50 14.16
CA ALA A 54 -14.40 6.78 15.37
C ALA A 54 -15.79 7.41 15.10
N LYS A 55 -15.92 8.21 14.03
CA LYS A 55 -17.19 8.83 13.61
C LYS A 55 -18.17 7.90 12.88
N PHE A 56 -17.72 6.72 12.46
CA PHE A 56 -18.55 5.71 11.80
C PHE A 56 -19.01 4.60 12.76
N LEU A 57 -18.41 4.53 13.96
CA LEU A 57 -18.74 3.55 15.00
C LEU A 57 -19.72 4.10 16.06
N SER A 58 -20.18 5.35 15.89
CA SER A 58 -21.13 6.05 16.78
C SER A 58 -22.57 5.94 16.32
#